data_AF-W5RZ15-F1
#
_entry.id   AF-W5RZ15-F1
#
_cell.length_a   1.000
_cell.length_b   1.000
_cell.length_c   1.000
_cell.angle_alpha   90.00
_cell.angle_beta   90.00
_cell.angle_gamma   90.00
#
_symmetry.space_group_name_H-M   'P 1'
#
loop_
_entity.id
_entity.type
_entity.pdbx_description
1 polymer ?
#
loop_
_entity_poly.entity_id
_entity_poly.type
_entity_poly.pdbx_seq_one_letter_code
_entity_poly.pdbx_strand_id
1 'polypeptide(L)'
;DDNDETLVVEDTAEQVLKQQPGVSVITSEDIKKTPPVNDLSDIIRKMPGVNLTGNSASGTRGNNRQIDIRGMGPENTLILIDGVPVTSRNSVRYSWRGERDTRGDTNWVPPEQVERIEVIRGPAAARYGSGAAGGVVNIITKRPTNDWHGSLSLYTNQPESSDEGATRPANFSLSGPLAGNALTTRLYGNLNKTDADSWDINSPVGTKNAAGHEGVRNKDIN
;
A
#
# COMPACT_ATOMS: atom_id res chain seq x y z
N ASP A 1 43.91 -14.11 28.73
CA ASP A 1 43.34 -13.17 27.76
C ASP A 1 42.08 -13.73 27.15
N ASP A 2 41.00 -13.62 27.92
CA ASP A 2 39.63 -13.80 27.45
C ASP A 2 39.16 -12.47 26.87
N ASN A 3 39.06 -12.37 25.55
CA ASN A 3 38.30 -11.31 24.89
C ASN A 3 36.92 -11.88 24.55
N ASP A 4 36.05 -11.89 25.54
CA ASP A 4 34.62 -12.12 25.36
C ASP A 4 34.03 -10.80 24.82
N GLU A 5 34.04 -10.63 23.50
CA GLU A 5 33.32 -9.55 22.81
C GLU A 5 31.82 -9.75 23.04
N THR A 6 31.36 -9.21 24.16
CA THR A 6 29.95 -9.01 24.46
C THR A 6 29.42 -8.00 23.44
N LEU A 7 28.81 -8.51 22.38
CA LEU A 7 27.95 -7.73 21.49
C LEU A 7 26.82 -7.15 22.33
N VAL A 8 27.01 -5.91 22.78
CA VAL A 8 25.96 -5.14 23.45
C VAL A 8 24.88 -4.85 22.42
N VAL A 9 23.83 -5.68 22.41
CA VAL A 9 22.64 -5.45 21.58
C VAL A 9 21.85 -4.31 22.22
N GLU A 10 22.29 -3.07 22.00
CA GLU A 10 21.53 -1.86 22.36
C GLU A 10 20.48 -1.51 21.30
N ASP A 11 20.54 -2.13 20.11
CA ASP A 11 19.60 -1.84 19.03
C ASP A 11 18.29 -2.61 19.21
N THR A 12 17.18 -1.87 19.26
CA THR A 12 15.83 -2.44 19.22
C THR A 12 15.63 -3.26 17.94
N ALA A 13 14.73 -4.25 17.96
CA ALA A 13 14.42 -5.07 16.77
C ALA A 13 14.09 -4.22 15.53
N GLU A 14 13.54 -3.01 15.70
CA GLU A 14 13.29 -2.05 14.63
C GLU A 14 14.58 -1.45 14.02
N GLN A 15 15.61 -1.17 14.81
CA GLN A 15 16.89 -0.64 14.33
C GLN A 15 17.67 -1.70 13.54
N VAL A 16 17.65 -2.96 14.02
CA VAL A 16 18.24 -4.10 13.30
C VAL A 16 17.56 -4.31 11.94
N LEU A 17 16.23 -4.16 11.88
CA LEU A 17 15.48 -4.28 10.62
C LEU A 17 15.80 -3.15 9.63
N LYS A 18 16.00 -1.91 10.09
CA LYS A 18 16.41 -0.79 9.23
C LYS A 18 17.79 -1.01 8.60
N GLN A 19 18.70 -1.69 9.29
CA GLN A 19 20.05 -1.96 8.82
C GLN A 19 20.14 -3.22 7.94
N GLN A 20 19.10 -4.05 7.90
CA GLN A 20 19.12 -5.30 7.15
C GLN A 20 19.08 -5.07 5.64
N PRO A 21 20.00 -5.66 4.85
CA PRO A 21 19.99 -5.52 3.41
C PRO A 21 18.69 -6.07 2.82
N GLY A 22 18.03 -5.26 1.98
CA GLY A 22 16.75 -5.63 1.36
C GLY A 22 15.50 -5.12 2.09
N VAL A 23 15.66 -4.42 3.22
CA VAL A 23 14.56 -3.67 3.86
C VAL A 23 14.58 -2.23 3.39
N SER A 24 13.41 -1.65 3.15
CA SER A 24 13.21 -0.23 2.89
C SER A 24 12.07 0.27 3.78
N VAL A 25 12.23 1.48 4.33
CA VAL A 25 11.21 2.10 5.19
C VAL A 25 10.78 3.41 4.56
N ILE A 26 9.47 3.60 4.45
CA ILE A 26 8.84 4.86 4.03
C ILE A 26 8.20 5.44 5.28
N THR A 27 8.60 6.65 5.69
CA THR A 27 8.08 7.26 6.93
C THR A 27 6.83 8.09 6.67
N SER A 28 6.12 8.47 7.74
CA SER A 28 4.97 9.38 7.63
C SER A 28 5.34 10.73 7.00
N GLU A 29 6.58 11.19 7.19
CA GLU A 29 7.11 12.41 6.60
C GLU A 29 7.30 12.27 5.09
N ASP A 30 7.76 11.11 4.62
CA ASP A 30 7.89 10.82 3.19
C ASP A 30 6.52 10.80 2.50
N ILE A 31 5.53 10.20 3.16
CA ILE A 31 4.13 10.16 2.70
C ILE A 31 3.56 11.58 2.65
N LYS A 32 3.82 12.43 3.65
CA LYS A 32 3.36 13.83 3.65
C LYS A 32 4.02 14.67 2.55
N LYS A 33 5.30 14.43 2.26
CA LYS A 33 6.03 15.13 1.19
C LYS A 33 5.55 14.72 -0.19
N THR A 34 5.18 13.44 -0.34
CA THR A 34 4.66 12.90 -1.60
C THR A 34 3.36 12.15 -1.34
N PRO A 35 2.24 12.86 -1.16
CA PRO A 35 0.95 12.22 -0.94
C PRO A 35 0.62 11.29 -2.11
N PRO A 36 0.27 10.02 -1.84
CA PRO A 36 -0.20 9.13 -2.89
C PRO A 36 -1.55 9.63 -3.43
N VAL A 37 -1.78 9.46 -4.72
CA VAL A 37 -2.98 10.01 -5.39
C VAL A 37 -4.16 9.07 -5.23
N ASN A 38 -3.92 7.77 -5.40
CA ASN A 38 -5.00 6.77 -5.39
C ASN A 38 -4.76 5.66 -4.36
N ASP A 39 -3.52 5.23 -4.17
CA ASP A 39 -3.17 4.05 -3.38
C ASP A 39 -1.75 4.18 -2.81
N LEU A 40 -1.48 3.61 -1.64
CA LEU A 40 -0.14 3.51 -1.06
C LEU A 40 0.85 2.84 -2.02
N SER A 41 0.37 2.03 -2.96
CA SER A 41 1.19 1.44 -4.02
C SER A 41 1.95 2.49 -4.86
N ASP A 42 1.44 3.72 -4.99
CA ASP A 42 2.08 4.84 -5.70
C ASP A 42 3.40 5.29 -5.07
N ILE A 43 3.52 5.21 -3.74
CA ILE A 43 4.75 5.54 -3.01
C ILE A 43 5.62 4.30 -2.81
N ILE A 44 5.01 3.13 -2.57
CA ILE A 44 5.74 1.86 -2.37
C ILE A 44 6.55 1.48 -3.61
N ARG A 45 5.99 1.68 -4.82
CA ARG A 45 6.68 1.40 -6.10
C ARG A 45 7.97 2.19 -6.31
N LYS A 46 8.19 3.28 -5.57
CA LYS A 46 9.42 4.08 -5.67
C LYS A 46 10.59 3.43 -4.95
N MET A 47 10.34 2.39 -4.16
CA MET A 47 11.40 1.65 -3.47
C MET A 47 12.17 0.75 -4.45
N PRO A 48 13.47 0.50 -4.21
CA PRO A 48 14.28 -0.26 -5.16
C PRO A 48 13.78 -1.70 -5.32
N GLY A 49 13.69 -2.17 -6.56
CA GLY A 49 13.24 -3.54 -6.86
C GLY A 49 11.75 -3.78 -6.61
N VAL A 50 10.96 -2.71 -6.50
CA VAL A 50 9.50 -2.73 -6.46
C VAL A 50 8.97 -2.17 -7.77
N ASN A 51 8.01 -2.86 -8.37
CA ASN A 51 7.33 -2.45 -9.59
C ASN A 51 5.81 -2.53 -9.39
N LEU A 52 5.06 -1.91 -10.30
CA LEU A 52 3.64 -2.17 -10.46
C LEU A 52 3.43 -2.99 -11.73
N THR A 53 2.99 -4.24 -11.57
CA THR A 53 2.73 -5.15 -12.68
C THR A 53 1.29 -5.68 -12.62
N GLY A 54 0.75 -6.06 -13.77
CA GLY A 54 -0.55 -6.73 -13.81
C GLY A 54 -0.45 -8.17 -13.31
N ASN A 55 -1.58 -8.75 -12.90
CA ASN A 55 -1.62 -10.13 -12.41
C ASN A 55 -1.31 -11.19 -13.49
N SER A 56 -1.28 -10.81 -14.77
CA SER A 56 -0.94 -11.71 -15.86
C SER A 56 0.00 -11.08 -16.89
N ALA A 57 0.92 -11.91 -17.39
CA ALA A 57 1.82 -11.59 -18.49
C ALA A 57 1.09 -11.44 -19.84
N SER A 58 -0.17 -11.88 -19.96
CA SER A 58 -0.96 -11.70 -21.19
C SER A 58 -1.53 -10.29 -21.36
N GLY A 59 -1.39 -9.40 -20.37
CA GLY A 59 -1.94 -8.05 -20.40
C GLY A 59 -3.45 -7.95 -20.11
N THR A 60 -4.10 -9.07 -19.79
CA THR A 60 -5.49 -9.09 -19.31
C THR A 60 -5.59 -8.21 -18.07
N ARG A 61 -6.51 -7.23 -18.06
CA ARG A 61 -6.67 -6.25 -16.98
C ARG A 61 -5.38 -5.46 -16.70
N GLY A 62 -4.65 -5.03 -17.74
CA GLY A 62 -3.39 -4.28 -17.61
C GLY A 62 -3.47 -2.94 -16.85
N ASN A 63 -4.68 -2.40 -16.66
CA ASN A 63 -4.95 -1.25 -15.79
C ASN A 63 -4.99 -1.59 -14.30
N ASN A 64 -5.16 -2.87 -13.96
CA ASN A 64 -5.14 -3.37 -12.59
C ASN A 64 -3.73 -3.83 -12.24
N ARG A 65 -2.89 -2.87 -11.82
CA ARG A 65 -1.50 -3.11 -11.47
C ARG A 65 -1.35 -3.16 -9.95
N GLN A 66 -0.62 -4.15 -9.48
CA GLN A 66 -0.38 -4.40 -8.06
C GLN A 66 1.14 -4.45 -7.79
N ILE A 67 1.51 -4.41 -6.51
CA ILE A 67 2.91 -4.40 -6.09
C ILE A 67 3.59 -5.73 -6.41
N ASP A 68 4.66 -5.65 -7.21
CA ASP A 68 5.53 -6.76 -7.57
C ASP A 68 6.95 -6.49 -7.10
N ILE A 69 7.47 -7.38 -6.26
CA ILE A 69 8.80 -7.28 -5.70
C ILE A 69 9.72 -8.26 -6.44
N ARG A 70 10.79 -7.71 -7.04
CA ARG A 70 11.82 -8.46 -7.78
C ARG A 70 11.29 -9.28 -8.96
N GLY A 71 10.14 -8.90 -9.54
CA GLY A 71 9.58 -9.58 -10.72
C GLY A 71 9.02 -10.97 -10.42
N MET A 72 8.73 -11.26 -9.15
CA MET A 72 8.12 -12.51 -8.73
C MET A 72 6.61 -12.53 -8.99
N GLY A 73 6.03 -11.39 -9.38
CA GLY A 73 4.61 -11.22 -9.67
C GLY A 73 3.82 -10.78 -8.43
N PRO A 74 2.68 -10.08 -8.61
CA PRO A 74 1.97 -9.47 -7.48
C PRO A 74 1.37 -10.46 -6.47
N GLU A 75 1.01 -11.67 -6.92
CA GLU A 75 0.50 -12.74 -6.05
C GLU A 75 1.56 -13.25 -5.05
N ASN A 76 2.84 -12.96 -5.29
CA ASN A 76 3.96 -13.31 -4.41
C ASN A 76 4.40 -12.16 -3.49
N THR A 77 3.61 -11.09 -3.41
CA THR A 77 3.77 -10.00 -2.44
C THR A 77 2.72 -10.13 -1.34
N LEU A 78 3.17 -10.37 -0.11
CA LEU A 78 2.31 -10.39 1.07
C LEU A 78 2.12 -8.98 1.63
N ILE A 79 0.87 -8.56 1.80
CA ILE A 79 0.54 -7.28 2.43
C ILE A 79 0.09 -7.53 3.88
N LEU A 80 0.68 -6.80 4.82
CA LEU A 80 0.35 -6.83 6.24
C LEU A 80 -0.13 -5.44 6.67
N ILE A 81 -1.08 -5.41 7.60
CA ILE A 81 -1.46 -4.21 8.35
C ILE A 81 -1.16 -4.48 9.81
N ASP A 82 -0.28 -3.69 10.41
CA ASP A 82 0.19 -3.87 11.79
C ASP A 82 0.70 -5.31 12.07
N GLY A 83 1.35 -5.92 11.08
CA GLY A 83 1.85 -7.30 11.14
C GLY A 83 0.81 -8.40 10.88
N VAL A 84 -0.46 -8.05 10.70
CA VAL A 84 -1.54 -9.01 10.41
C VAL A 84 -1.73 -9.17 8.89
N PRO A 85 -1.70 -10.39 8.33
CA PRO A 85 -1.92 -10.63 6.91
C PRO A 85 -3.29 -10.18 6.41
N VAL A 86 -3.31 -9.39 5.34
CA VAL A 86 -4.54 -9.02 4.65
C VAL A 86 -4.92 -10.14 3.68
N THR A 87 -6.13 -10.67 3.84
CA THR A 87 -6.61 -11.84 3.07
C THR A 87 -7.80 -11.55 2.16
N SER A 88 -8.19 -10.28 2.01
CA SER A 88 -9.31 -9.84 1.17
C SER A 88 -9.23 -10.36 -0.27
N ARG A 89 -8.02 -10.45 -0.83
CA ARG A 89 -7.82 -11.00 -2.18
C ARG A 89 -8.35 -12.43 -2.35
N ASN A 90 -8.42 -13.23 -1.28
CA ASN A 90 -8.89 -14.61 -1.35
C ASN A 90 -10.40 -14.75 -1.55
N SER A 91 -11.17 -13.67 -1.38
CA SER A 91 -12.59 -13.64 -1.71
C SER A 91 -12.84 -13.75 -3.22
N VAL A 92 -11.84 -13.40 -4.04
CA VAL A 92 -11.89 -13.48 -5.49
C VAL A 92 -11.12 -14.72 -5.95
N ARG A 93 -11.78 -15.53 -6.78
CA ARG A 93 -11.18 -16.73 -7.37
C ARG A 93 -10.16 -16.35 -8.43
N TYR A 94 -9.16 -17.21 -8.59
CA TYR A 94 -8.28 -17.15 -9.75
C TYR A 94 -9.06 -17.43 -11.04
N SER A 95 -8.79 -16.62 -12.07
CA SER A 95 -9.11 -16.88 -13.47
C SER A 95 -8.28 -18.05 -13.99
N TRP A 96 -8.67 -18.60 -15.16
CA TRP A 96 -7.95 -19.68 -15.84
C TRP A 96 -6.45 -19.39 -16.06
N ARG A 97 -6.09 -18.12 -16.22
CA ARG A 97 -4.71 -17.66 -16.45
C ARG A 97 -3.97 -17.25 -15.17
N GLY A 98 -4.53 -17.54 -13.99
CA GLY A 98 -3.94 -17.16 -12.70
C GLY A 98 -4.19 -15.70 -12.30
N GLU A 99 -5.04 -14.99 -13.04
CA GLU A 99 -5.38 -13.60 -12.74
C GLU A 99 -6.38 -13.52 -11.59
N ARG A 100 -6.32 -12.47 -10.79
CA ARG A 100 -7.36 -12.13 -9.84
C ARG A 100 -7.92 -10.75 -10.13
N ASP A 101 -9.25 -10.65 -10.06
CA ASP A 101 -9.95 -9.37 -10.17
C ASP A 101 -9.99 -8.65 -8.82
N THR A 102 -8.81 -8.36 -8.27
CA THR A 102 -8.64 -7.61 -7.03
C THR A 102 -7.82 -6.37 -7.32
N ARG A 103 -8.04 -5.27 -6.60
CA ARG A 103 -7.27 -4.03 -6.80
C ARG A 103 -6.03 -3.95 -5.91
N GLY A 104 -5.54 -5.10 -5.43
CA GLY A 104 -4.52 -5.19 -4.39
C GLY A 104 -5.08 -4.93 -3.00
N ASP A 105 -4.20 -4.97 -2.00
CA ASP A 105 -4.53 -4.82 -0.58
C ASP A 105 -3.81 -3.63 0.07
N THR A 106 -3.23 -2.72 -0.72
CA THR A 106 -2.48 -1.56 -0.21
C THR A 106 -3.37 -0.36 0.11
N ASN A 107 -4.63 -0.36 -0.35
CA ASN A 107 -5.54 0.78 -0.20
C ASN A 107 -6.46 0.72 1.05
N TRP A 108 -6.30 -0.28 1.91
CA TRP A 108 -7.13 -0.44 3.12
C TRP A 108 -6.87 0.62 4.19
N VAL A 109 -5.70 1.24 4.19
CA VAL A 109 -5.27 2.21 5.19
C VAL A 109 -5.09 3.57 4.52
N PRO A 110 -5.81 4.61 4.98
CA PRO A 110 -5.59 5.96 4.50
C PRO A 110 -4.13 6.40 4.73
N PRO A 111 -3.48 7.10 3.78
CA PRO A 111 -2.09 7.55 3.91
C PRO A 111 -1.82 8.36 5.18
N GLU A 112 -2.80 9.11 5.66
CA GLU A 112 -2.70 9.93 6.85
C GLU A 112 -2.69 9.12 8.15
N GLN A 113 -3.19 7.88 8.13
CA GLN A 113 -3.13 6.95 9.26
C GLN A 113 -1.86 6.11 9.29
N VAL A 114 -1.06 6.14 8.22
CA VAL A 114 0.19 5.40 8.15
C VAL A 114 1.27 6.11 8.99
N GLU A 115 1.87 5.37 9.91
CA GLU A 115 3.07 5.80 10.64
C GLU A 115 4.32 5.53 9.79
N ARG A 116 4.41 4.32 9.23
CA ARG A 116 5.45 3.93 8.29
C ARG A 116 5.04 2.72 7.46
N ILE A 117 5.73 2.50 6.34
CA ILE A 117 5.60 1.29 5.53
C ILE A 117 6.96 0.62 5.47
N GLU A 118 7.00 -0.66 5.80
CA GLU A 118 8.20 -1.49 5.72
C GLU A 118 8.09 -2.41 4.50
N VAL A 119 9.05 -2.30 3.59
CA VAL A 119 9.14 -3.13 2.38
C VAL A 119 10.32 -4.08 2.53
N ILE A 120 10.02 -5.36 2.75
CA ILE A 120 11.00 -6.42 2.99
C ILE A 120 11.08 -7.27 1.74
N ARG A 121 12.29 -7.39 1.17
CA ARG A 121 12.49 -8.00 -0.15
C ARG A 121 13.35 -9.27 -0.03
N GLY A 122 12.95 -10.34 -0.72
CA GLY A 122 13.75 -11.56 -0.82
C GLY A 122 13.75 -12.43 0.46
N PRO A 123 14.87 -13.11 0.79
CA PRO A 123 14.90 -14.15 1.83
C PRO A 123 14.42 -13.68 3.21
N ALA A 124 14.63 -12.41 3.56
CA ALA A 124 14.15 -11.84 4.81
C ALA A 124 12.62 -11.85 4.94
N ALA A 125 11.90 -11.84 3.82
CA ALA A 125 10.43 -11.90 3.79
C ALA A 125 9.90 -13.31 4.03
N ALA A 126 10.69 -14.36 3.76
CA ALA A 126 10.26 -15.75 3.90
C ALA A 126 9.80 -16.12 5.33
N ARG A 127 10.29 -15.39 6.34
CA ARG A 127 9.88 -15.57 7.75
C ARG A 127 8.39 -15.28 8.00
N TYR A 128 7.74 -14.52 7.12
CA TYR A 128 6.31 -14.21 7.21
C TYR A 128 5.42 -15.32 6.62
N GLY A 129 6.02 -16.35 6.03
CA GLY A 129 5.33 -17.54 5.58
C GLY A 129 4.73 -17.43 4.17
N SER A 130 3.56 -18.05 3.99
CA SER A 130 2.92 -18.19 2.68
C SER A 130 2.58 -16.84 2.05
N GLY A 131 2.85 -16.69 0.75
CA GLY A 131 2.60 -15.44 0.00
C GLY A 131 3.74 -14.42 0.04
N ALA A 132 4.81 -14.65 0.80
CA ALA A 132 5.96 -13.75 0.94
C ALA A 132 7.15 -14.08 0.02
N ALA A 133 6.93 -14.84 -1.05
CA ALA A 133 8.01 -15.37 -1.90
C ALA A 133 8.80 -14.27 -2.64
N GLY A 134 8.13 -13.21 -3.08
CA GLY A 134 8.77 -12.02 -3.64
C GLY A 134 9.17 -11.02 -2.56
N GLY A 135 8.24 -10.78 -1.62
CA GLY A 135 8.49 -9.91 -0.48
C GLY A 135 7.25 -9.67 0.37
N VAL A 136 7.43 -8.78 1.34
CA VAL A 136 6.39 -8.33 2.27
C VAL A 136 6.33 -6.82 2.26
N VAL A 137 5.12 -6.28 2.25
CA VAL A 137 4.85 -4.87 2.57
C VAL A 137 4.04 -4.85 3.86
N ASN A 138 4.60 -4.28 4.91
CA ASN A 138 3.95 -4.11 6.20
C ASN A 138 3.60 -2.63 6.41
N ILE A 139 2.30 -2.34 6.39
CA ILE A 139 1.76 -1.00 6.64
C ILE A 139 1.53 -0.88 8.14
N ILE A 140 2.28 0.00 8.79
CA ILE A 140 2.18 0.24 10.22
C ILE A 140 1.41 1.52 10.44
N THR A 141 0.32 1.41 11.19
CA THR A 141 -0.59 2.50 11.45
C THR A 141 -0.20 3.28 12.71
N LYS A 142 -0.57 4.56 12.76
CA LYS A 142 -0.33 5.41 13.92
C LYS A 142 -1.06 4.89 15.14
N ARG A 143 -0.33 4.75 16.25
CA ARG A 143 -0.90 4.30 17.52
C ARG A 143 -1.83 5.36 18.12
N PRO A 144 -2.97 4.94 18.69
CA PRO A 144 -3.82 5.85 19.46
C PRO A 144 -3.07 6.42 20.67
N THR A 145 -3.35 7.67 21.00
CA THR A 145 -2.83 8.34 22.20
C THR A 145 -3.90 8.41 23.28
N ASN A 146 -3.50 8.79 24.50
CA ASN A 146 -4.43 9.02 25.62
C ASN A 146 -5.24 10.32 25.49
N ASP A 147 -5.01 11.10 24.44
CA ASP A 147 -5.83 12.26 24.10
C ASP A 147 -6.65 11.99 22.84
N TRP A 148 -7.81 12.63 22.77
CA TRP A 148 -8.65 12.61 21.57
C TRP A 148 -7.98 13.37 20.42
N HIS A 149 -7.79 12.67 19.31
CA HIS A 149 -7.27 13.23 18.07
C HIS A 149 -8.20 12.87 16.91
N GLY A 150 -8.54 13.88 16.12
CA GLY A 150 -9.32 13.72 14.90
C GLY A 150 -8.59 14.31 13.71
N SER A 151 -8.77 13.73 12.53
CA SER A 151 -8.33 14.32 11.27
C SER A 151 -9.37 14.14 10.17
N LEU A 152 -9.45 15.14 9.29
CA LEU A 152 -10.25 15.12 8.09
C LEU A 152 -9.37 15.66 6.97
N SER A 153 -9.14 14.85 5.95
CA SER A 153 -8.39 15.24 4.76
C SER A 153 -9.31 15.18 3.55
N LEU A 154 -9.41 16.31 2.86
CA LEU A 154 -10.15 16.45 1.62
C LEU A 154 -9.20 17.03 0.59
N TYR A 155 -9.02 16.36 -0.54
CA TYR A 155 -8.24 16.89 -1.64
C TYR A 155 -8.87 16.51 -2.97
N THR A 156 -8.36 17.10 -4.04
CA THR A 156 -8.74 16.75 -5.40
C THR A 156 -7.47 16.69 -6.23
N ASN A 157 -7.32 15.64 -7.02
CA ASN A 157 -6.32 15.57 -8.06
C ASN A 157 -7.02 15.92 -9.37
N GLN A 158 -6.63 17.03 -9.98
CA GLN A 158 -7.15 17.47 -11.26
C GLN A 158 -6.04 17.36 -12.30
N PRO A 159 -6.13 16.39 -13.22
CA PRO A 159 -5.20 16.29 -14.34
C PRO A 159 -5.18 17.56 -15.20
N GLU A 160 -4.05 17.80 -15.87
CA GLU A 160 -3.91 18.91 -16.82
C GLU A 160 -4.75 18.68 -18.08
N SER A 161 -4.87 17.42 -18.52
CA SER A 161 -5.73 17.05 -19.64
C SER A 161 -7.17 16.87 -19.17
N SER A 162 -8.13 17.41 -19.94
CA SER A 162 -9.56 17.16 -19.73
C SER A 162 -9.97 15.72 -20.04
N ASP A 163 -9.10 14.97 -20.73
CA ASP A 163 -9.34 13.59 -21.11
C ASP A 163 -8.98 12.60 -19.98
N GLU A 164 -8.33 13.08 -18.93
CA GLU A 164 -7.96 12.28 -17.76
C GLU A 164 -8.96 12.47 -16.62
N GLY A 165 -9.27 11.37 -15.93
CA GLY A 165 -10.20 11.35 -14.81
C GLY A 165 -9.66 12.04 -13.55
N ALA A 166 -10.45 12.93 -12.96
CA ALA A 166 -10.12 13.55 -11.67
C ALA A 166 -10.33 12.57 -10.51
N THR A 167 -9.45 12.60 -9.50
CA THR A 167 -9.58 11.84 -8.24
C THR A 167 -10.01 12.75 -7.10
N ARG A 168 -10.98 12.32 -6.29
CA ARG A 168 -11.55 13.08 -5.17
C ARG A 168 -11.66 12.19 -3.93
N PRO A 169 -10.60 12.11 -3.12
CA PRO A 169 -10.60 11.35 -1.89
C PRO A 169 -11.01 12.19 -0.68
N ALA A 170 -11.68 11.53 0.25
CA ALA A 170 -12.02 12.03 1.57
C ALA A 170 -11.62 10.99 2.63
N ASN A 171 -10.69 11.37 3.51
CA ASN A 171 -10.18 10.53 4.59
C ASN A 171 -10.60 11.12 5.92
N PHE A 172 -11.01 10.26 6.85
CA PHE A 172 -11.27 10.67 8.22
C PHE A 172 -10.63 9.70 9.20
N SER A 173 -10.27 10.22 10.36
CA SER A 173 -9.80 9.41 11.47
C SER A 173 -10.20 10.03 12.80
N LEU A 174 -10.49 9.19 13.76
CA LEU A 174 -10.74 9.55 15.14
C LEU A 174 -10.05 8.53 16.04
N SER A 175 -9.29 8.98 17.02
CA SER A 175 -8.65 8.12 18.02
C SER A 175 -8.68 8.79 19.37
N GLY A 176 -8.72 8.01 20.44
CA GLY A 176 -8.70 8.54 21.79
C GLY A 176 -8.97 7.49 22.86
N PRO A 177 -8.99 7.89 24.14
CA PRO A 177 -9.25 6.98 25.25
C PRO A 177 -10.74 6.59 25.29
N LEU A 178 -11.02 5.29 25.41
CA LEU A 178 -12.36 4.75 25.67
C LEU A 178 -12.59 4.51 27.17
N ALA A 179 -11.55 4.10 27.92
CA ALA A 179 -11.60 3.90 29.36
C ALA A 179 -10.31 4.43 30.04
N GLY A 180 -10.19 5.75 30.12
CA GLY A 180 -8.98 6.42 30.63
C GLY A 180 -7.72 5.96 29.89
N ASN A 181 -6.64 5.71 30.61
CA ASN A 181 -5.37 5.23 30.04
C ASN A 181 -5.33 3.70 29.81
N ALA A 182 -6.40 2.97 30.13
CA ALA A 182 -6.43 1.51 30.08
C ALA A 182 -6.87 0.94 28.72
N LEU A 183 -7.67 1.72 27.97
CA LEU A 183 -8.19 1.29 26.68
C LEU A 183 -8.33 2.49 25.75
N THR A 184 -7.71 2.41 24.58
CA THR A 184 -7.84 3.39 23.50
C THR A 184 -8.66 2.81 22.37
N THR A 185 -9.40 3.67 21.67
CA THR A 185 -10.17 3.35 20.47
C THR A 185 -9.62 4.12 19.26
N ARG A 186 -9.85 3.56 18.08
CA ARG A 186 -9.56 4.20 16.79
C ARG A 186 -10.65 3.81 15.80
N LEU A 187 -11.09 4.79 15.03
CA LEU A 187 -12.00 4.68 13.91
C LEU A 187 -11.41 5.47 12.74
N TYR A 188 -11.27 4.88 11.56
CA TYR A 188 -10.85 5.60 10.37
C TYR A 188 -11.53 5.08 9.11
N GLY A 189 -11.57 5.90 8.08
CA GLY A 189 -12.13 5.49 6.80
C GLY A 189 -11.64 6.31 5.63
N ASN A 190 -11.81 5.74 4.45
CA ASN A 190 -11.48 6.31 3.15
C ASN A 190 -12.72 6.25 2.26
N LEU A 191 -13.03 7.38 1.62
CA LEU A 191 -13.99 7.47 0.53
C LEU A 191 -13.24 8.05 -0.67
N ASN A 192 -12.91 7.21 -1.65
CA ASN A 192 -12.22 7.65 -2.86
C ASN A 192 -13.10 7.50 -4.10
N LYS A 193 -13.05 8.48 -5.00
CA LYS A 193 -13.67 8.40 -6.32
C LYS A 193 -12.72 8.96 -7.37
N THR A 194 -12.38 8.15 -8.35
CA THR A 194 -11.66 8.55 -9.57
C THR A 194 -12.62 8.44 -10.73
N ASP A 195 -12.74 9.51 -11.51
CA ASP A 195 -13.50 9.49 -12.75
C ASP A 195 -12.75 8.65 -13.81
N ALA A 196 -13.46 8.14 -14.82
CA ALA A 196 -12.82 7.40 -15.90
C ALA A 196 -12.18 8.36 -16.90
N ASP A 197 -11.13 7.92 -17.57
CA ASP A 197 -10.56 8.67 -18.69
C ASP A 197 -11.53 8.67 -19.89
N SER A 198 -11.39 9.69 -20.75
CA SER A 198 -12.10 9.76 -22.02
C SER A 198 -11.78 8.55 -22.89
N TRP A 199 -12.79 8.05 -23.58
CA TRP A 199 -12.69 6.86 -24.43
C TRP A 199 -11.67 7.03 -25.57
N ASP A 200 -11.38 8.27 -25.97
CA ASP A 200 -10.52 8.67 -27.08
C ASP A 200 -9.13 9.18 -26.65
N ILE A 201 -8.75 9.05 -25.37
CA ILE A 201 -7.46 9.53 -24.82
C ILE A 201 -6.23 9.02 -25.61
N ASN A 202 -6.34 7.85 -26.25
CA ASN A 202 -5.27 7.23 -27.05
C ASN A 202 -5.48 7.34 -28.58
N SER A 203 -6.42 8.15 -29.05
CA SER A 203 -6.68 8.37 -30.49
C SER A 203 -5.44 8.74 -31.31
N PRO A 204 -4.47 9.52 -30.80
CA PRO A 204 -3.24 9.83 -31.54
C PRO A 204 -2.35 8.61 -31.81
N VAL A 205 -2.52 7.50 -31.07
CA VAL A 205 -1.67 6.30 -31.14
C VAL A 205 -2.19 5.28 -32.17
N GLY A 206 -3.33 5.55 -32.83
CA GLY A 206 -3.82 4.77 -33.97
C GLY A 206 -4.25 3.33 -33.66
N THR A 207 -4.34 2.94 -32.38
CA THR A 207 -4.81 1.62 -31.98
C THR A 207 -6.25 1.68 -31.47
N LYS A 208 -7.07 0.66 -31.80
CA LYS A 208 -8.48 0.54 -31.36
C LYS A 208 -8.62 0.05 -29.91
N ASN A 209 -7.52 -0.08 -29.17
CA ASN A 209 -7.52 -0.60 -27.83
C ASN A 209 -7.56 0.56 -26.84
N ALA A 210 -8.66 0.71 -26.10
CA ALA A 210 -8.81 1.69 -25.04
C ALA A 210 -7.83 1.35 -23.89
N ALA A 211 -6.72 2.08 -23.81
CA ALA A 211 -5.77 2.00 -22.69
C ALA A 211 -5.87 3.23 -21.76
N GLY A 212 -7.10 3.69 -21.49
CA GLY A 212 -7.38 4.72 -20.47
C GLY A 212 -7.70 4.07 -19.12
N HIS A 213 -7.55 4.82 -18.03
CA HIS A 213 -7.92 4.36 -16.69
C HIS A 213 -9.44 4.23 -16.54
N GLU A 214 -9.87 3.08 -16.01
CA GLU A 214 -11.25 2.89 -15.59
C GLU A 214 -11.51 3.67 -14.30
N GLY A 215 -12.64 4.38 -14.24
CA GLY A 215 -13.04 5.11 -13.04
C GLY A 215 -13.24 4.16 -11.86
N VAL A 216 -12.82 4.59 -10.67
CA VAL A 216 -12.87 3.77 -9.45
C VAL A 216 -13.66 4.44 -8.34
N ARG A 217 -14.28 3.62 -7.50
CA ARG A 217 -14.87 4.05 -6.23
C ARG A 217 -14.42 3.11 -5.14
N ASN A 218 -13.84 3.66 -4.08
CA ASN A 218 -13.45 2.92 -2.90
C ASN A 218 -14.16 3.49 -1.67
N LYS A 219 -14.63 2.61 -0.78
CA LYS A 219 -15.28 3.00 0.46
C LYS A 219 -14.97 1.99 1.54
N ASP A 220 -14.14 2.41 2.48
CA ASP A 220 -13.71 1.58 3.61
C ASP A 220 -13.89 2.35 4.92
N ILE A 221 -14.30 1.63 5.97
CA ILE A 221 -14.41 2.11 7.35
C ILE A 221 -13.92 0.98 8.24
N ASN A 222 -12.99 1.29 9.14
CA ASN A 222 -12.37 0.36 10.08
C ASN A 222 -12.33 0.95 11.49
#